data_AF-A0A7K0Y8S5-F1
#
_entry.id   AF-A0A7K0Y8S5-F1
#
_cell.length_a   1.000
_cell.length_b   1.000
_cell.length_c   1.000
_cell.angle_alpha   90.00
_cell.angle_beta   90.00
_cell.angle_gamma   90.00
#
_symmetry.space_group_name_H-M   'P 1'
#
loop_
_entity.id
_entity.type
_entity.pdbx_description
1 polymer ?
#
loop_
_entity_poly.entity_id
_entity_poly.type
_entity_poly.pdbx_seq_one_letter_code
_entity_poly.pdbx_strand_id
1 'polypeptide(L)' 'LLEQVLSQTSKPVIASGGIAELSDLEALLALRPKGLAGAILGKALYVGRFSLEQALKVVSS' A
#
# COMPACT_ATOMS: atom_id res chain seq x y z
N LEU A 1 9.99 8.69 -3.03
CA LEU A 1 8.94 9.73 -2.92
C LEU A 1 8.06 9.54 -1.69
N LEU A 2 7.34 8.42 -1.54
CA LEU A 2 6.41 8.22 -0.41
C LEU A 2 7.08 8.40 0.97
N GLU A 3 8.30 7.88 1.14
CA GLU A 3 9.09 8.08 2.37
C GLU A 3 9.39 9.55 2.68
N GLN A 4 9.61 10.37 1.65
CA GLN A 4 9.82 11.81 1.84
C GLN A 4 8.53 12.49 2.30
N VAL A 5 7.37 12.08 1.79
CA VAL A 5 6.08 12.61 2.27
C VAL A 5 5.87 12.23 3.74
N LEU A 6 6.10 10.96 4.08
CA LEU A 6 6.00 10.44 5.45
C LEU A 6 6.92 11.19 6.41
N SER A 7 8.14 11.58 5.99
CA SER A 7 9.06 12.32 6.85
C SER A 7 8.69 13.79 7.07
N GLN A 8 7.71 14.33 6.34
CA GLN A 8 7.32 15.75 6.41
C GLN A 8 6.06 15.98 7.25
N THR A 9 5.44 14.93 7.79
CA THR A 9 4.20 15.05 8.57
C THR A 9 4.06 13.92 9.57
N SER A 10 3.48 14.21 10.72
CA SER A 10 3.02 13.20 11.68
C SER A 10 1.59 12.74 11.41
N LYS A 11 0.90 13.33 10.43
CA LYS A 11 -0.47 12.94 10.07
C LYS A 11 -0.47 11.58 9.35
N PRO A 12 -1.49 10.74 9.57
CA PRO A 12 -1.67 9.49 8.82
C PRO A 12 -1.67 9.74 7.31
N VAL A 13 -0.88 8.95 6.57
CA VAL A 13 -0.79 9.04 5.10
C VAL A 13 -1.43 7.80 4.45
N ILE A 14 -2.18 8.01 3.37
CA ILE A 14 -2.75 6.94 2.53
C ILE A 14 -2.06 6.98 1.16
N ALA A 15 -1.50 5.84 0.72
CA ALA A 15 -0.94 5.71 -0.62
C ALA A 15 -2.04 5.40 -1.65
N SER A 16 -2.19 6.19 -2.71
CA SER A 16 -3.32 6.03 -3.66
C SER A 16 -2.94 5.48 -5.05
N GLY A 17 -1.69 5.10 -5.29
CA GLY A 17 -1.26 4.67 -6.62
C GLY A 17 0.08 3.95 -6.63
N GLY A 18 0.38 3.32 -7.77
CA GLY A 18 1.62 2.58 -7.99
C GLY A 18 1.59 1.11 -7.57
N ILE A 19 0.44 0.57 -7.19
CA ILE A 19 0.30 -0.83 -6.77
C ILE A 19 -0.12 -1.68 -7.98
N ALA A 20 0.79 -2.53 -8.44
CA ALA A 20 0.68 -3.35 -9.64
C ALA A 20 0.71 -4.85 -9.33
N GLU A 21 1.40 -5.26 -8.26
CA GLU A 21 1.63 -6.63 -7.81
C GLU A 21 1.57 -6.75 -6.28
N LEU A 22 1.59 -7.98 -5.74
CA LEU A 22 1.50 -8.23 -4.30
C LEU A 22 2.76 -7.77 -3.54
N SER A 23 3.94 -7.83 -4.17
CA SER A 23 5.21 -7.31 -3.64
C SER A 23 5.16 -5.79 -3.38
N ASP A 24 4.38 -5.03 -4.16
CA ASP A 24 4.17 -3.61 -3.87
C ASP A 24 3.45 -3.41 -2.53
N LEU A 25 2.52 -4.30 -2.16
CA LEU A 25 1.85 -4.26 -0.86
C LEU A 25 2.85 -4.57 0.27
N GLU A 26 3.69 -5.58 0.10
CA GLU A 26 4.74 -5.92 1.08
C GLU A 26 5.69 -4.73 1.32
N ALA A 27 6.10 -4.05 0.25
CA ALA A 27 6.92 -2.85 0.35
C ALA A 27 6.21 -1.71 1.10
N LEU A 28 4.90 -1.53 0.88
CA LEU A 28 4.11 -0.54 1.62
C LEU A 28 3.95 -0.91 3.09
N LEU A 29 3.81 -2.19 3.43
CA LEU A 29 3.72 -2.64 4.83
C LEU A 29 4.94 -2.25 5.65
N ALA A 30 6.14 -2.29 5.05
CA ALA A 30 7.38 -1.85 5.69
C ALA A 30 7.37 -0.35 6.08
N LEU A 31 6.46 0.45 5.51
CA LEU A 31 6.32 1.88 5.80
C LEU A 31 5.28 2.19 6.89
N ARG A 32 4.54 1.20 7.39
CA ARG A 32 3.58 1.40 8.50
C ARG A 32 4.21 2.11 9.71
N PRO A 33 5.41 1.74 10.20
CA PRO A 33 6.04 2.41 11.35
C PRO A 33 6.38 3.89 11.08
N LYS A 34 6.46 4.29 9.80
CA LYS A 34 6.77 5.66 9.37
C LYS A 34 5.51 6.53 9.20
N GLY A 35 4.31 6.03 9.53
CA GLY A 35 3.05 6.79 9.47
C GLY A 35 2.17 6.48 8.25
N LEU A 36 2.50 5.44 7.47
CA LEU A 36 1.60 4.96 6.42
C LEU A 36 0.41 4.22 7.07
N ALA A 37 -0.79 4.75 6.87
CA ALA A 37 -2.02 4.25 7.46
C ALA A 37 -2.78 3.28 6.55
N GLY A 38 -2.56 3.35 5.24
CA GLY A 38 -3.22 2.47 4.30
C GLY A 38 -2.87 2.74 2.86
N ALA A 39 -3.51 1.99 1.98
CA ALA A 39 -3.35 2.11 0.54
C ALA A 39 -4.69 1.92 -0.19
N ILE A 40 -4.85 2.60 -1.33
CA ILE A 40 -6.02 2.50 -2.21
C ILE A 40 -5.64 1.66 -3.43
N LEU A 41 -6.39 0.60 -3.64
CA LEU A 41 -6.23 -0.34 -4.75
C LEU A 41 -7.26 -0.02 -5.83
N GLY A 42 -6.79 0.21 -7.05
CA GLY A 42 -7.63 0.51 -8.21
C GLY A 42 -7.41 -0.49 -9.34
N LYS A 43 -6.77 -0.02 -10.41
CA LYS A 43 -6.58 -0.77 -11.68
C LYS A 43 -6.15 -2.23 -11.50
N ALA A 44 -5.23 -2.52 -10.58
CA ALA A 44 -4.73 -3.89 -10.37
C ALA A 44 -5.83 -4.90 -10.03
N LEU A 45 -6.84 -4.50 -9.24
CA LEU A 45 -8.00 -5.34 -8.95
C LEU A 45 -8.93 -5.46 -10.16
N TYR A 46 -9.19 -4.35 -10.85
CA TYR A 46 -10.09 -4.33 -12.03
C TYR A 46 -9.57 -5.19 -13.19
N VAL A 47 -8.25 -5.23 -13.40
CA VAL A 47 -7.65 -6.04 -14.47
C VAL A 47 -7.23 -7.44 -14.02
N GLY A 48 -7.56 -7.82 -12.77
CA GLY A 48 -7.29 -9.17 -12.25
C GLY A 48 -5.80 -9.51 -12.08
N ARG A 49 -4.93 -8.53 -11.78
CA ARG A 49 -3.50 -8.78 -11.46
C ARG A 49 -3.37 -9.68 -10.22
N PHE A 50 -4.26 -9.47 -9.25
CA PHE A 50 -4.47 -10.29 -8.06
C PHE A 50 -5.89 -10.02 -7.55
N SER A 51 -6.40 -10.92 -6.72
CA SER A 51 -7.71 -10.79 -6.08
C SER A 51 -7.64 -9.97 -4.79
N LEU A 52 -8.80 -9.45 -4.35
CA LEU A 52 -8.89 -8.77 -3.06
C LEU A 52 -8.48 -9.69 -1.91
N GLU A 53 -8.85 -10.98 -1.97
CA GLU A 53 -8.48 -11.99 -0.98
C GLU A 53 -6.97 -12.22 -0.92
N GLN A 54 -6.29 -12.23 -2.08
CA GLN A 54 -4.83 -12.32 -2.12
C GLN A 54 -4.18 -11.09 -1.48
N ALA A 55 -4.68 -9.89 -1.78
CA ALA A 55 -4.19 -8.66 -1.14
C ALA A 55 -4.42 -8.65 0.37
N LEU A 56 -5.60 -9.09 0.83
CA LEU A 56 -5.93 -9.18 2.25
C LEU A 56 -5.01 -10.15 2.99
N LYS A 57 -4.69 -11.31 2.39
CA LYS A 57 -3.75 -12.27 2.98
C LYS A 57 -2.37 -11.66 3.24
N VAL A 58 -1.85 -10.86 2.30
CA VAL A 58 -0.55 -10.18 2.43
C VAL A 58 -0.56 -9.17 3.57
N VAL A 59 -1.66 -8.43 3.78
CA VAL A 59 -1.71 -7.35 4.79
C VAL A 59 -2.19 -7.81 6.17
N SER A 60 -2.75 -9.03 6.27
CA SER A 60 -3.24 -9.65 7.50
C SER A 60 -2.20 -10.50 8.24
N SER A 61 -1.07 -10.82 7.59
CA SER A 61 0.11 -11.44 8.21
C SER A 61 0.96 -10.43 8.94
#